data_AF-A0A8S9P020-F1
#
_entry.id   AF-A0A8S9P020-F1
#
_cell.length_a   1.000
_cell.length_b   1.000
_cell.length_c   1.000
_cell.angle_alpha   90.00
_cell.angle_beta   90.00
_cell.angle_gamma   90.00
#
_symmetry.space_group_name_H-M   'P 1'
#
loop_
_entity.id
_entity.type
_entity.pdbx_description
1 polymer ?
#
loop_
_entity_poly.entity_id
_entity_poly.type
_entity_poly.pdbx_seq_one_letter_code
_entity_poly.pdbx_strand_id
1 'polypeptide(L)' 'MCCDRYYSRVNPLVIAAHPLESNQFGVVLSNGHVYVVEPSESEGKWGTLPPGST' A
#
# COMPACT_ATOMS: atom_id res chain seq x y z
N MET A 1 4.94 -30.24 13.35
CA MET A 1 5.70 -29.31 12.49
C MET A 1 5.28 -29.58 11.05
N CYS A 2 4.48 -28.69 10.44
CA CYS A 2 3.90 -28.69 9.07
C CYS A 2 2.51 -28.06 9.28
N CYS A 3 2.23 -26.79 8.99
CA CYS A 3 2.03 -26.24 7.65
C CYS A 3 2.23 -24.70 7.56
N ASP A 4 2.67 -24.02 8.62
CA ASP A 4 2.77 -22.54 8.64
C ASP A 4 3.89 -21.96 7.76
N ARG A 5 4.69 -22.79 7.09
CA ARG A 5 5.91 -22.37 6.37
C ARG A 5 5.72 -22.11 4.88
N TYR A 6 4.52 -22.29 4.31
CA TYR A 6 4.27 -22.04 2.87
C TYR A 6 3.56 -20.71 2.56
N TYR A 7 3.15 -19.95 3.58
CA TYR A 7 2.60 -18.60 3.42
C TYR A 7 3.32 -17.64 4.38
N SER A 8 4.51 -17.19 3.98
CA SER A 8 5.19 -16.12 4.69
C SER A 8 4.34 -14.85 4.59
N ARG A 9 3.92 -14.29 5.73
CA ARG A 9 3.24 -13.00 5.73
C ARG A 9 4.18 -11.95 5.14
N VAL A 10 3.69 -11.27 4.11
CA VAL A 10 4.41 -10.16 3.50
C VAL A 10 3.85 -8.89 4.11
N ASN A 11 4.72 -8.13 4.78
CA ASN A 11 4.32 -6.92 5.50
C ASN A 11 5.02 -5.69 4.89
N PRO A 12 4.40 -4.50 4.95
CA PRO A 12 5.05 -3.25 4.57
C PRO A 12 6.21 -2.95 5.52
N LEU A 13 7.36 -2.57 4.97
CA LEU A 13 8.57 -2.19 5.71
C LEU A 13 8.92 -0.71 5.53
N VAL A 14 8.81 -0.19 4.31
CA VAL A 14 9.21 1.19 3.99
C VAL A 14 8.14 1.84 3.14
N ILE A 15 7.90 3.12 3.39
CA ILE A 15 7.03 3.98 2.58
C ILE A 15 7.89 5.16 2.11
N ALA A 16 7.84 5.46 0.82
CA ALA A 16 8.57 6.57 0.23
C ALA A 16 7.66 7.38 -0.72
N ALA A 17 7.71 8.70 -0.63
CA ALA A 17 7.02 9.57 -1.56
C ALA A 17 7.60 9.44 -2.97
N HIS A 18 6.75 9.48 -3.99
CA HIS A 18 7.21 9.54 -5.37
C HIS A 18 7.71 10.97 -5.67
N PRO A 19 8.90 11.14 -6.28
CA PRO A 19 9.57 12.44 -6.38
C PRO A 19 8.94 13.41 -7.39
N LEU A 20 8.13 12.93 -8.33
CA LEU A 20 7.49 13.72 -9.39
C LEU A 20 5.98 13.80 -9.16
N GLU A 21 5.33 12.65 -9.12
CA GLU A 21 3.89 12.53 -8.84
C GLU A 21 3.55 12.60 -7.34
N SER A 22 3.10 13.76 -6.86
CA SER A 22 2.73 14.00 -5.44
C SER A 22 1.59 13.11 -4.91
N ASN A 23 0.77 12.57 -5.81
CA ASN A 23 -0.32 11.65 -5.47
C ASN A 23 0.12 10.19 -5.50
N GLN A 24 1.42 9.91 -5.53
CA GLN A 24 1.93 8.56 -5.53
C GLN A 24 2.94 8.34 -4.40
N PHE A 25 2.95 7.12 -3.87
CA PHE A 25 4.01 6.67 -2.99
C PHE A 25 4.34 5.20 -3.23
N GLY A 26 5.60 4.86 -3.01
CA GLY A 26 6.11 3.49 -3.04
C GLY A 26 5.97 2.82 -1.68
N VAL A 27 5.53 1.57 -1.67
CA VAL A 27 5.52 0.68 -0.51
C VAL A 27 6.47 -0.48 -0.77
N VAL A 28 7.49 -0.63 0.06
CA VAL A 28 8.42 -1.75 0.03
C VAL A 28 7.95 -2.82 1.01
N LEU A 29 7.87 -4.05 0.52
CA LEU A 29 7.43 -5.20 1.29
C LEU A 29 8.61 -6.02 1.82
N SER A 30 8.34 -6.87 2.82
CA SER A 30 9.34 -7.74 3.45
C SER A 30 9.98 -8.78 2.53
N ASN A 31 9.42 -9.02 1.34
CA ASN A 31 10.02 -9.86 0.30
C ASN A 31 10.80 -9.05 -0.75
N GLY A 32 11.00 -7.74 -0.54
CA GLY A 32 11.71 -6.84 -1.45
C GLY A 32 10.89 -6.33 -2.63
N HIS A 33 9.62 -6.72 -2.77
CA HIS A 33 8.75 -6.17 -3.80
C HIS A 33 8.38 -4.72 -3.49
N VAL A 34 8.17 -3.92 -4.54
CA VAL A 34 7.75 -2.52 -4.45
C VAL A 34 6.42 -2.36 -5.16
N TYR A 35 5.47 -1.69 -4.50
CA TYR A 35 4.19 -1.30 -5.07
C TYR A 35 4.12 0.22 -5.13
N VAL A 36 3.74 0.78 -6.28
CA VAL A 36 3.34 2.18 -6.39
C VAL A 36 1.85 2.23 -6.08
N VAL A 37 1.47 3.04 -5.10
CA VAL A 37 0.08 3.25 -4.69
C VAL A 37 -0.31 4.65 -5.12
N GLU A 38 -1.50 4.77 -5.69
CA GLU A 38 -2.10 6.03 -6.11
C GLU A 38 -3.60 6.07 -5.73
N PRO A 39 -4.21 7.26 -5.58
CA PRO A 39 -5.64 7.37 -5.28
C PRO A 39 -6.47 6.96 -6.51
N SER A 40 -7.75 6.61 -6.28
CA SER A 40 -8.67 6.29 -7.37
C SER A 40 -8.75 7.43 -8.38
N GLU A 41 -8.60 7.11 -9.67
CA GLU A 41 -8.57 8.07 -10.79
C GLU A 41 -9.78 9.03 -10.79
N SER A 42 -10.93 8.58 -10.28
CA SER A 42 -12.18 9.34 -10.27
C SER A 42 -12.24 10.48 -9.25
N GLU A 43 -11.42 10.44 -8.19
CA GLU A 43 -11.49 11.44 -7.10
C GLU A 43 -10.16 12.16 -6.86
N GLY A 44 -9.02 11.57 -7.25
CA GLY A 44 -7.68 12.17 -7.02
C GLY A 44 -7.38 12.45 -5.55
N LYS A 45 -8.13 11.83 -4.64
CA LYS A 45 -8.07 12.05 -3.19
C LYS A 45 -7.80 10.75 -2.46
N TRP A 46 -6.93 10.84 -1.48
CA TRP A 46 -6.67 9.77 -0.53
C TRP A 46 -7.75 9.72 0.54
N GLY A 47 -8.26 8.53 0.84
CA GLY A 47 -9.25 8.29 1.88
C GLY A 47 -10.68 8.65 1.47
N THR A 48 -11.57 7.66 1.47
CA THR A 48 -13.01 7.87 1.52
C THR A 48 -13.46 7.83 2.98
N LEU A 49 -14.45 8.65 3.36
CA LEU A 49 -15.04 8.55 4.69
C LEU A 49 -15.61 7.13 4.88
N PRO A 50 -15.43 6.50 6.05
CA PRO A 50 -16.08 5.23 6.33
C PRO A 50 -17.60 5.37 6.14
N PRO A 51 -18.26 4.41 5.47
CA PRO A 51 -19.70 4.45 5.28
C PRO A 51 -20.38 4.51 6.65
N GLY A 52 -21.16 5.57 6.90
CA GLY A 52 -21.88 5.79 8.17
C GLY A 52 -21.36 6.94 9.04
N SER A 53 -20.40 7.74 8.57
CA SER A 53 -19.89 8.92 9.32
C SER A 53 -20.74 10.19 9.17
N THR A 54 -22.06 10.05 8.94
CA THR A 54 -23.03 11.16 8.78
C THR A 54 -23.99 11.22 9.95
#